data_AF-A0A7K2M686-F1
#
_entry.id   AF-A0A7K2M686-F1
#
_cell.length_a   1.000
_cell.length_b   1.000
_cell.length_c   1.000
_cell.angle_alpha   90.00
_cell.angle_beta   90.00
_cell.angle_gamma   90.00
#
_symmetry.space_group_name_H-M   'P 1'
#
loop_
_entity.id
_entity.type
_entity.pdbx_description
1 polymer ?
#
loop_
_entity_poly.entity_id
_entity_poly.type
_entity_poly.pdbx_seq_one_letter_code
_entity_poly.pdbx_strand_id
1 'polypeptide(L)' 'MTEPTNYPENPIVLPLDDWLYEAHPVAGCTTCTEAATALETAKKSGDANARFEAARIVRQHPHETGVSA' A
#
# COMPACT_ATOMS: atom_id res chain seq x y z
N MET A 1 33.37 13.64 16.54
CA MET A 1 32.06 12.94 16.57
C MET A 1 31.31 13.45 17.78
N THR A 2 30.15 14.05 17.59
CA THR A 2 29.28 14.49 18.69
C THR A 2 28.39 13.34 19.14
N GLU A 3 28.05 13.34 20.42
CA GLU A 3 27.21 12.33 21.05
C GLU A 3 25.75 12.47 20.56
N PRO A 4 25.02 11.35 20.34
CA PRO A 4 23.64 11.40 19.86
C PRO A 4 22.72 12.07 20.89
N THR A 5 21.85 12.97 20.43
CA THR A 5 20.80 13.55 21.28
C THR A 5 19.69 12.54 21.49
N ASN A 6 19.35 12.28 22.75
CA ASN A 6 18.24 11.41 23.14
C ASN A 6 17.02 12.27 23.50
N TYR A 7 15.87 11.98 22.88
CA TYR A 7 14.62 12.69 23.17
C TYR A 7 13.81 11.89 24.21
N PRO A 8 13.40 12.52 25.32
CA PRO A 8 12.70 11.82 26.41
C PRO A 8 11.21 11.57 26.12
N GLU A 9 10.67 12.18 25.07
CA GLU A 9 9.27 12.10 24.68
C GLU A 9 9.00 10.85 23.84
N ASN A 10 7.81 10.28 24.00
CA ASN A 10 7.37 9.20 23.13
C ASN A 10 7.19 9.74 21.69
N PRO A 11 7.53 8.95 20.66
CA PRO A 11 7.27 9.33 19.28
C PRO A 11 5.79 9.62 19.06
N ILE A 12 5.50 10.73 18.37
CA ILE A 12 4.16 11.03 17.87
C ILE A 12 3.90 10.10 16.68
N VAL A 13 2.92 9.22 16.80
CA VAL A 13 2.48 8.34 15.71
C VAL A 13 1.40 9.06 14.92
N LEU A 14 1.70 9.41 13.66
CA LEU A 14 0.72 9.99 12.76
C LEU A 14 -0.12 8.87 12.12
N PRO A 15 -1.46 9.04 12.00
CA PRO A 15 -2.28 8.10 11.26
C PRO A 15 -1.85 8.09 9.79
N LEU A 16 -1.93 6.91 9.16
CA LEU A 16 -1.71 6.77 7.74
C LEU A 16 -2.96 7.18 6.98
N ASP A 17 -2.79 7.94 5.91
CA ASP A 17 -3.90 8.35 5.06
C ASP A 17 -4.49 7.17 4.28
N ASP A 18 -5.80 7.18 4.05
CA ASP A 18 -6.51 6.11 3.35
C ASP A 18 -6.04 5.93 1.89
N TRP A 19 -5.58 6.99 1.22
CA TRP A 19 -5.08 6.94 -0.16
C TRP A 19 -3.91 5.94 -0.33
N LEU A 20 -3.15 5.66 0.74
CA LEU A 20 -2.08 4.66 0.72
C LEU A 20 -2.60 3.25 0.45
N TYR A 21 -3.86 2.99 0.75
CA TYR A 21 -4.52 1.71 0.58
C TYR A 21 -5.53 1.70 -0.57
N GLU A 22 -5.72 2.82 -1.27
CA GLU A 22 -6.60 2.87 -2.44
C GLU A 22 -5.99 2.10 -3.61
N ALA A 23 -6.79 1.21 -4.20
CA ALA A 23 -6.39 0.33 -5.29
C ALA A 23 -7.54 0.20 -6.30
N HIS A 24 -7.22 0.31 -7.59
CA HIS A 24 -8.17 0.18 -8.69
C HIS A 24 -7.79 -1.02 -9.57
N PRO A 25 -8.18 -2.25 -9.18
CA PRO A 25 -7.84 -3.45 -9.93
C PRO A 25 -8.51 -3.45 -11.31
N VAL A 26 -7.76 -3.82 -12.34
CA VAL A 26 -8.32 -3.96 -13.69
C VAL A 26 -9.05 -5.30 -13.80
N ALA A 27 -10.29 -5.24 -14.27
CA ALA A 27 -11.13 -6.42 -14.48
C ALA A 27 -10.46 -7.41 -15.46
N GLY A 28 -10.47 -8.70 -15.11
CA GLY A 28 -9.85 -9.75 -15.92
C GLY A 28 -8.34 -9.89 -15.74
N CYS A 29 -7.67 -9.01 -14.97
CA CYS A 29 -6.28 -9.21 -14.59
C CYS A 29 -6.18 -10.07 -13.32
N THR A 30 -5.55 -11.23 -13.45
CA THR A 30 -5.31 -12.16 -12.34
C THR A 30 -4.50 -11.49 -11.22
N THR A 31 -3.39 -10.83 -11.55
CA THR A 31 -2.53 -10.15 -10.56
C THR A 31 -3.28 -9.08 -9.77
N CYS A 32 -4.10 -8.25 -10.44
CA CYS A 32 -4.93 -7.27 -9.76
C CYS A 32 -5.99 -7.91 -8.87
N THR A 33 -6.58 -9.02 -9.29
CA THR A 33 -7.61 -9.74 -8.52
C THR A 33 -7.03 -10.37 -7.26
N GLU A 34 -5.87 -11.00 -7.38
CA GLU A 34 -5.14 -11.57 -6.25
C GLU A 34 -4.70 -10.49 -5.27
N ALA A 35 -4.13 -9.39 -5.77
CA ALA A 35 -3.73 -8.25 -4.94
C ALA A 35 -4.93 -7.58 -4.24
N ALA A 36 -6.08 -7.43 -4.92
CA ALA A 36 -7.30 -6.92 -4.29
C ALA A 36 -7.80 -7.86 -3.17
N THR A 37 -7.71 -9.17 -3.37
CA THR A 37 -8.06 -10.17 -2.35
C THR A 37 -7.11 -10.10 -1.15
N ALA A 38 -5.81 -9.96 -1.39
CA ALA A 38 -4.80 -9.79 -0.35
C ALA A 38 -5.01 -8.49 0.43
N LEU A 39 -5.37 -7.40 -0.25
CA LEU A 39 -5.66 -6.10 0.36
C LEU A 39 -6.83 -6.19 1.35
N GLU A 40 -7.94 -6.80 0.94
CA GLU A 40 -9.09 -6.99 1.83
C GLU A 40 -8.79 -7.94 2.99
N THR A 41 -7.95 -8.95 2.77
CA THR A 41 -7.50 -9.86 3.83
C THR A 41 -6.64 -9.14 4.86
N ALA A 42 -5.67 -8.34 4.40
CA ALA A 42 -4.80 -7.53 5.26
C ALA A 42 -5.58 -6.45 6.02
N LYS A 43 -6.60 -5.85 5.39
CA LYS A 43 -7.52 -4.93 6.05
C LYS A 43 -8.26 -5.60 7.21
N LYS A 44 -8.71 -6.85 7.04
CA LYS A 44 -9.41 -7.62 8.08
C LYS A 44 -8.48 -8.09 9.20
N SER A 45 -7.22 -8.40 8.90
CA SER A 45 -6.22 -8.81 9.90
C SER A 45 -5.55 -7.65 10.64
N GLY A 46 -5.71 -6.42 10.15
CA GLY A 46 -5.03 -5.23 10.69
C GLY A 46 -3.54 -5.13 10.30
N ASP A 47 -3.10 -5.92 9.32
CA ASP A 47 -1.71 -5.87 8.83
C ASP A 47 -1.52 -4.71 7.85
N ALA A 48 -1.10 -3.56 8.39
CA ALA A 48 -0.90 -2.34 7.62
C ALA A 48 0.16 -2.50 6.51
N ASN A 49 1.20 -3.30 6.75
CA ASN A 49 2.27 -3.50 5.77
C ASN A 49 1.78 -4.35 4.61
N ALA A 50 1.13 -5.48 4.90
CA ALA A 50 0.52 -6.31 3.86
C ALA A 50 -0.55 -5.55 3.06
N ARG A 51 -1.35 -4.69 3.73
CA ARG A 51 -2.37 -3.87 3.08
C ARG A 51 -1.72 -2.85 2.13
N PHE A 52 -0.63 -2.21 2.55
CA PHE A 52 0.13 -1.28 1.71
C PHE A 52 0.73 -1.99 0.49
N GLU A 53 1.40 -3.13 0.69
CA GLU A 53 2.04 -3.87 -0.40
C GLU A 53 1.02 -4.35 -1.45
N ALA A 54 -0.13 -4.87 -1.01
CA ALA A 54 -1.20 -5.27 -1.90
C ALA A 54 -1.74 -4.10 -2.74
N ALA A 55 -1.96 -2.94 -2.11
CA ALA A 55 -2.41 -1.73 -2.82
C ALA A 55 -1.34 -1.23 -3.81
N ARG A 56 -0.06 -1.27 -3.42
CA ARG A 56 1.08 -0.91 -4.27
C ARG A 56 1.15 -1.79 -5.51
N ILE A 57 0.95 -3.11 -5.38
CA ILE A 57 0.93 -4.04 -6.51
C ILE A 57 -0.12 -3.59 -7.52
N VAL A 58 -1.36 -3.32 -7.10
CA VAL A 58 -2.42 -2.88 -8.01
C VAL A 58 -2.06 -1.56 -8.72
N ARG A 59 -1.52 -0.58 -8.01
CA ARG A 59 -1.17 0.73 -8.58
C ARG A 59 0.00 0.69 -9.56
N GLN A 60 0.98 -0.19 -9.32
CA GLN A 60 2.19 -0.29 -10.13
C GLN A 60 2.10 -1.36 -11.21
N HIS A 61 1.06 -2.20 -11.18
CA HIS A 61 0.89 -3.26 -12.15
C HIS A 61 0.64 -2.65 -13.54
N PRO A 62 1.52 -2.93 -14.52
CA PRO A 62 1.36 -2.37 -15.84
C PRO A 62 0.13 -2.97 -16.50
N HIS A 63 -0.77 -2.09 -16.89
CA HIS A 63 -1.78 -2.40 -17.90
C HIS A 63 -1.35 -1.64 -19.13
N GLU A 64 -1.20 -2.32 -20.26
CA GLU A 64 -0.99 -1.65 -21.54
C GLU A 64 -2.16 -0.69 -21.74
N THR A 65 -1.95 0.57 -21.39
CA THR A 65 -2.82 1.64 -21.81
C THR A 65 -2.55 1.71 -23.30
N GLY A 66 -3.53 1.29 -24.10
CA GLY A 66 -3.52 1.55 -25.54
C GLY A 66 -3.53 3.04 -25.77
N VAL A 67 -2.37 3.69 -25.64
CA VAL A 67 -2.09 4.99 -26.23
C VAL A 67 -1.68 4.66 -27.66
N SER A 68 -2.69 4.55 -28.53
CA SER A 68 -2.48 4.73 -29.96
C SER A 68 -1.98 6.16 -30.16
N ALA A 69 -0.67 6.28 -30.43
CA ALA A 69 -0.07 7.49 -30.99
C ALA A 69 -0.26 7.50 -32.53
#